data_AF-A0AAF3JAP2-F1
#
_entry.id   AF-A0AAF3JAP2-F1
#
_cell.length_a   1.000
_cell.length_b   1.000
_cell.length_c   1.000
_cell.angle_alpha   90.00
_cell.angle_beta   90.00
_cell.angle_gamma   90.00
#
_symmetry.space_group_name_H-M   'P 1'
#
loop_
_entity.id
_entity.type
_entity.pdbx_description
1 polymer ?
#
loop_
_entity_poly.entity_id
_entity_poly.type
_entity_poly.pdbx_seq_one_letter_code
_entity_poly.pdbx_strand_id
1 'polypeptide(L)'
;MRIGLAIFVYVGTVIADHTTKPPCCRDHLSATTCQRLLRSSPRYFADRCNLDAEFRLVQCCTTCNKSGMAMSYDLIARSLVSAQCFDRHEPTFCARYVNHTEPYVQPAKPWTCDGENPQIAFRLCRQSCGFCDFKIVHYTLENAVKACKSTKLTWRQRWGPRMRENGQKIG
;
A
#
# COMPACT_ATOMS: atom_id res chain seq x y z
N MET A 1 10.07 57.11 -14.21
CA MET A 1 9.21 55.91 -14.22
C MET A 1 10.07 54.69 -13.91
N ARG A 2 9.94 54.09 -12.72
CA ARG A 2 10.64 52.84 -12.36
C ARG A 2 9.66 51.69 -12.53
N ILE A 3 9.92 50.83 -13.51
CA ILE A 3 9.15 49.62 -13.78
C ILE A 3 9.66 48.57 -12.79
N GLY A 4 8.88 48.29 -11.74
CA GLY A 4 9.20 47.23 -10.78
C GLY A 4 8.97 45.86 -11.43
N LEU A 5 10.03 45.05 -11.53
CA LEU A 5 9.90 43.63 -11.85
C LEU A 5 9.22 42.92 -10.66
N ALA A 6 7.98 42.48 -10.86
CA ALA A 6 7.32 41.55 -9.95
C ALA A 6 7.94 40.16 -10.14
N ILE A 7 8.77 39.73 -9.20
CA ILE A 7 9.25 38.34 -9.11
C ILE A 7 8.09 37.50 -8.60
N PHE A 8 7.42 36.78 -9.50
CA PHE A 8 6.48 35.73 -9.13
C PHE A 8 7.26 34.52 -8.60
N VAL A 9 7.33 34.37 -7.28
CA VAL A 9 7.79 33.13 -6.63
C VAL A 9 6.69 32.10 -6.84
N TYR A 10 6.91 31.16 -7.78
CA TYR A 10 6.08 29.97 -7.92
C TYR A 10 6.28 29.10 -6.68
N VAL A 11 5.39 29.22 -5.69
CA VAL A 11 5.26 28.23 -4.62
C VAL A 11 4.60 27.01 -5.25
N GLY A 12 5.42 26.10 -5.78
CA GLY A 12 4.95 24.80 -6.24
C GLY A 12 4.27 24.10 -5.06
N THR A 13 2.98 23.84 -5.16
CA THR A 13 2.25 23.05 -4.18
C THR A 13 2.80 21.63 -4.22
N VAL A 14 3.53 21.24 -3.18
CA VAL A 14 3.94 19.84 -2.99
C VAL A 14 2.66 19.08 -2.69
N ILE A 15 2.15 18.33 -3.67
CA ILE A 15 0.98 17.47 -3.47
C ILE A 15 1.45 16.28 -2.64
N ALA A 16 1.10 16.29 -1.36
CA ALA A 16 1.33 15.18 -0.44
C ALA A 16 0.61 13.91 -0.95
N ASP A 17 1.38 12.85 -1.22
CA ASP A 17 0.83 11.57 -1.71
C ASP A 17 0.24 10.79 -0.54
N HIS A 18 -1.08 10.72 -0.48
CA HIS A 18 -1.80 9.90 0.49
C HIS A 18 -2.43 8.70 -0.21
N THR A 19 -2.54 7.60 0.51
CA THR A 19 -3.21 6.42 0.00
C THR A 19 -4.72 6.59 -0.06
N THR A 20 -5.32 6.04 -1.10
CA THR A 20 -6.77 5.94 -1.24
C THR A 20 -7.29 4.51 -1.11
N LYS A 21 -6.40 3.55 -0.83
CA LYS A 21 -6.70 2.12 -0.94
C LYS A 21 -6.11 1.34 0.23
N PRO A 22 -6.75 0.24 0.67
CA PRO A 22 -6.11 -0.65 1.62
C PRO A 22 -4.91 -1.37 0.99
N PRO A 23 -3.98 -1.91 1.81
CA PRO A 23 -2.93 -2.78 1.30
C PRO A 23 -3.49 -3.94 0.47
N CYS A 24 -2.75 -4.34 -0.56
CA CYS A 24 -3.09 -5.52 -1.36
C CYS A 24 -3.18 -6.76 -0.46
N CYS A 25 -4.32 -7.46 -0.48
CA CYS A 25 -4.46 -8.72 0.22
C CYS A 25 -3.70 -9.84 -0.51
N ARG A 26 -2.41 -10.00 -0.17
CA ARG A 26 -1.53 -11.06 -0.67
C ARG A 26 -0.55 -11.48 0.43
N ASP A 27 -0.18 -12.76 0.45
CA ASP A 27 0.81 -13.27 1.41
C ASP A 27 2.24 -12.82 1.02
N HIS A 28 2.75 -11.78 1.67
CA HIS A 28 4.12 -11.29 1.47
C HIS A 28 5.20 -12.20 2.06
N LEU A 29 4.90 -13.00 3.10
CA LEU A 29 5.82 -14.04 3.59
C LEU A 29 5.87 -15.28 2.70
N SER A 30 5.15 -15.27 1.57
CA SER A 30 4.74 -16.41 0.73
C SER A 30 3.58 -17.22 1.31
N ALA A 31 2.74 -17.73 0.39
CA ALA A 31 1.64 -18.62 0.72
C ALA A 31 2.12 -19.88 1.45
N THR A 32 3.27 -20.44 1.06
CA THR A 32 3.84 -21.64 1.68
C THR A 32 4.20 -21.40 3.15
N THR A 33 4.83 -20.26 3.48
CA THR A 33 5.18 -19.91 4.86
C THR A 33 3.95 -19.72 5.73
N CYS A 34 2.97 -18.95 5.25
CA CYS A 34 1.73 -18.70 5.98
C CYS A 34 0.92 -19.99 6.19
N GLN A 35 0.82 -20.85 5.16
CA GLN A 35 0.16 -22.16 5.27
C GLN A 35 0.89 -23.09 6.22
N ARG A 36 2.23 -23.12 6.20
CA ARG A 36 3.01 -23.93 7.13
C ARG A 36 2.75 -23.48 8.57
N LEU A 37 2.74 -22.17 8.83
CA LEU A 37 2.46 -21.63 10.16
C LEU A 37 1.03 -21.93 10.61
N LEU A 38 0.05 -21.80 9.72
CA LEU A 38 -1.34 -22.20 9.99
C LEU A 38 -1.44 -23.68 10.36
N ARG A 39 -0.72 -24.57 9.66
CA ARG A 39 -0.74 -26.02 9.94
C ARG A 39 -0.01 -26.38 11.23
N SER A 40 1.15 -25.77 11.48
CA SER A 40 1.98 -26.09 12.65
C SER A 40 1.40 -25.52 13.94
N SER A 41 0.78 -24.34 13.88
CA SER A 41 0.34 -23.59 15.06
C SER A 41 -0.94 -22.80 14.75
N PRO A 42 -2.09 -23.48 14.57
CA PRO A 42 -3.30 -22.86 14.03
C PRO A 42 -3.89 -21.78 14.96
N ARG A 43 -3.83 -21.97 16.28
CA ARG A 43 -4.30 -20.97 17.26
C ARG A 43 -3.45 -19.71 17.22
N TYR A 44 -2.13 -19.86 17.37
CA TYR A 44 -1.20 -18.74 17.27
C TYR A 44 -1.34 -17.99 15.94
N PHE A 45 -1.50 -18.71 14.82
CA PHE A 45 -1.75 -18.08 13.52
C PHE A 45 -3.05 -17.27 13.52
N ALA A 46 -4.14 -17.82 14.05
CA ALA A 46 -5.42 -17.10 14.15
C ALA A 46 -5.33 -15.88 15.06
N ASP A 47 -4.66 -15.98 16.21
CA ASP A 47 -4.43 -14.85 17.12
C ASP A 47 -3.68 -13.72 16.40
N ARG A 48 -2.63 -14.05 15.65
CA ARG A 48 -1.91 -13.08 14.83
C ARG A 48 -2.81 -12.44 13.76
N CYS A 49 -3.69 -13.20 13.12
CA CYS A 49 -4.69 -12.66 12.18
C CYS A 49 -5.71 -11.72 12.86
N ASN A 50 -5.98 -11.91 14.15
CA ASN A 50 -7.02 -11.17 14.87
C ASN A 50 -6.48 -9.99 15.68
N LEU A 51 -5.15 -9.92 15.91
CA LEU A 51 -4.52 -8.94 16.82
C LEU A 51 -3.47 -8.06 16.14
N ASP A 52 -2.92 -8.46 15.00
CA ASP A 52 -1.81 -7.74 14.34
C ASP A 52 -2.23 -7.29 12.92
N ALA A 53 -2.37 -5.97 12.74
CA ALA A 53 -2.77 -5.37 11.47
C ALA A 53 -1.77 -5.68 10.35
N GLU A 54 -0.47 -5.67 10.65
CA GLU A 54 0.56 -5.97 9.66
C GLU A 54 0.50 -7.44 9.24
N PHE A 55 0.35 -8.34 10.21
CA PHE A 55 0.23 -9.76 9.94
C PHE A 55 -1.01 -10.07 9.09
N ARG A 56 -2.15 -9.52 9.50
CA ARG A 56 -3.46 -9.75 8.89
C ARG A 56 -3.60 -9.12 7.51
N LEU A 57 -3.13 -7.89 7.30
CA LEU A 57 -3.35 -7.14 6.06
C LEU A 57 -2.19 -7.28 5.06
N VAL A 58 -0.95 -7.48 5.54
CA VAL A 58 0.26 -7.48 4.69
C VAL A 58 0.95 -8.83 4.63
N GLN A 59 1.24 -9.46 5.77
CA GLN A 59 2.14 -10.63 5.77
C GLN A 59 1.46 -11.91 5.26
N CYS A 60 0.25 -12.20 5.73
CA CYS A 60 -0.46 -13.47 5.48
C CYS A 60 -1.95 -13.27 5.15
N CYS A 61 -2.32 -12.17 4.48
CA CYS A 61 -3.73 -11.80 4.30
C CYS A 61 -4.59 -12.88 3.63
N THR A 62 -4.12 -13.51 2.56
CA THR A 62 -4.89 -14.52 1.85
C THR A 62 -5.04 -15.79 2.67
N THR A 63 -4.02 -16.19 3.42
CA THR A 63 -4.10 -17.36 4.30
C THR A 63 -4.96 -17.10 5.53
N CYS A 64 -4.92 -15.91 6.12
CA CYS A 64 -5.85 -15.53 7.20
C CYS A 64 -7.32 -15.66 6.77
N ASN A 65 -7.65 -15.31 5.52
CA ASN A 65 -9.01 -15.46 4.99
C ASN A 65 -9.42 -16.92 4.67
N LYS A 66 -8.49 -17.88 4.76
CA LYS A 66 -8.77 -19.31 4.60
C LYS A 66 -8.79 -20.05 5.94
N SER A 67 -8.40 -19.39 7.03
CA SER A 67 -8.41 -19.97 8.37
C SER A 67 -9.82 -19.98 8.93
N GLY A 68 -10.31 -21.13 9.41
CA GLY A 68 -11.62 -21.24 10.06
C GLY A 68 -11.69 -20.61 11.45
N MET A 69 -10.55 -20.22 12.05
CA MET A 69 -10.49 -19.58 13.38
C MET A 69 -10.17 -18.08 13.32
N ALA A 70 -9.74 -17.57 12.17
CA ALA A 70 -9.51 -16.15 11.99
C ALA A 70 -10.84 -15.44 11.71
N MET A 71 -11.00 -14.23 12.23
CA MET A 71 -12.16 -13.40 11.91
C MET A 71 -12.13 -13.00 10.44
N SER A 72 -13.32 -12.81 9.84
CA SER A 72 -13.42 -12.34 8.47
C SER A 72 -12.77 -10.96 8.33
N TYR A 73 -12.22 -10.69 7.14
CA TYR A 73 -11.45 -9.45 6.90
C TYR A 73 -12.31 -8.22 7.16
N ASP A 74 -13.53 -8.21 6.65
CA ASP A 74 -14.46 -7.08 6.71
C ASP A 74 -14.88 -6.74 8.14
N LEU A 75 -14.81 -7.71 9.06
CA LEU A 75 -15.12 -7.49 10.47
C LEU A 75 -13.92 -6.92 11.25
N ILE A 76 -12.69 -7.35 10.94
CA ILE A 76 -11.54 -7.10 11.83
C ILE A 76 -10.57 -6.05 11.29
N ALA A 77 -10.44 -5.88 9.97
CA ALA A 77 -9.39 -5.08 9.35
C ALA A 77 -9.43 -3.60 9.78
N ARG A 78 -10.62 -2.97 9.75
CA ARG A 78 -10.78 -1.57 10.18
C ARG A 78 -10.41 -1.39 11.66
N SER A 79 -10.86 -2.30 12.52
CA SER A 79 -10.58 -2.26 13.96
C SER A 79 -9.07 -2.36 14.23
N LEU A 80 -8.40 -3.31 13.60
CA LEU A 80 -6.95 -3.49 13.71
C LEU A 80 -6.16 -2.26 13.28
N VAL A 81 -6.50 -1.69 12.11
CA VAL A 81 -5.82 -0.50 11.60
C VAL A 81 -6.09 0.70 12.52
N SER A 82 -7.30 0.84 13.04
CA SER A 82 -7.64 1.93 13.95
C SER A 82 -6.87 1.82 15.27
N ALA A 83 -6.78 0.62 15.84
CA ALA A 83 -6.06 0.37 17.09
C ALA A 83 -4.54 0.54 16.92
N GLN A 84 -4.02 0.30 15.72
CA GLN A 84 -2.60 0.37 15.40
C GLN A 84 -2.32 1.50 14.41
N CYS A 85 -3.03 2.63 14.53
CA CYS A 85 -2.81 3.79 13.66
C CYS A 85 -1.66 4.66 14.17
N PHE A 86 -0.43 4.32 13.80
CA PHE A 86 0.75 5.13 14.09
C PHE A 86 1.84 4.86 13.05
N ASP A 87 2.74 5.82 12.88
CA ASP A 87 3.96 5.62 12.11
C ASP A 87 4.99 4.87 12.93
N ARG A 88 5.61 3.83 12.34
CA ARG A 88 6.71 3.10 12.98
C ARG A 88 8.02 3.86 12.84
N HIS A 89 8.17 4.63 11.77
CA HIS A 89 9.36 5.44 11.51
C HIS A 89 9.23 6.85 12.09
N GLU A 90 10.35 7.56 12.20
CA GLU A 90 10.39 8.96 12.63
C GLU A 90 9.47 9.86 11.76
N PRO A 91 8.76 10.84 12.36
CA PRO A 91 7.90 11.77 11.63
C PRO A 91 8.58 12.51 10.48
N THR A 92 9.87 12.88 10.61
CA THR A 92 10.61 13.58 9.56
C THR A 92 10.79 12.73 8.31
N PHE A 93 11.11 11.44 8.49
CA PHE A 93 11.19 10.48 7.40
C PHE A 93 9.82 10.31 6.73
N CYS A 94 8.75 10.11 7.51
CA CYS A 94 7.42 9.92 6.94
C CYS A 94 6.89 11.17 6.22
N ALA A 95 7.20 12.37 6.71
CA ALA A 95 6.90 13.61 6.01
C ALA A 95 7.63 13.70 4.66
N ARG A 96 8.91 13.29 4.59
CA ARG A 96 9.64 13.23 3.32
C ARG A 96 9.11 12.14 2.39
N TYR A 97 8.72 11.00 2.95
CA TYR A 97 8.13 9.87 2.23
C TYR A 97 6.82 10.28 1.53
N VAL A 98 5.95 11.01 2.24
CA VAL A 98 4.69 11.54 1.69
C VAL A 98 4.93 12.64 0.65
N ASN A 99 5.93 13.50 0.87
CA ASN A 99 6.19 14.67 0.05
C ASN A 99 7.11 14.42 -1.15
N HIS A 100 7.66 13.20 -1.32
CA HIS A 100 8.65 12.87 -2.35
C HIS A 100 9.90 13.76 -2.32
N THR A 101 10.26 14.30 -1.15
CA THR A 101 11.35 15.28 -1.01
C THR A 101 12.71 14.64 -0.71
N GLU A 102 12.80 13.31 -0.68
CA GLU A 102 14.08 12.60 -0.51
C GLU A 102 14.97 12.76 -1.77
N PRO A 103 16.16 13.39 -1.67
CA PRO A 103 17.04 13.66 -2.82
C PRO A 103 17.56 12.40 -3.54
N TYR A 104 17.47 11.25 -2.88
CA TYR A 104 18.01 9.97 -3.35
C TYR A 104 16.93 8.95 -3.77
N VAL A 105 15.65 9.36 -3.87
CA VAL A 105 14.61 8.52 -4.45
C VAL A 105 14.93 8.34 -5.92
N GLN A 106 15.63 7.25 -6.22
CA GLN A 106 15.99 6.87 -7.58
C GLN A 106 14.71 6.90 -8.45
N PRO A 107 14.73 7.55 -9.62
CA PRO A 107 13.57 7.67 -10.51
C PRO A 107 13.00 6.31 -10.97
N ALA A 108 13.73 5.22 -10.71
CA ALA A 108 13.35 3.85 -11.04
C ALA A 108 12.40 3.17 -10.02
N LYS A 109 12.28 3.65 -8.78
CA LYS A 109 11.40 3.04 -7.75
C LYS A 109 10.77 4.10 -6.86
N PRO A 110 9.59 4.63 -7.21
CA PRO A 110 8.96 5.67 -6.42
C PRO A 110 8.43 5.05 -5.12
N TRP A 111 9.11 5.35 -4.01
CA TRP A 111 8.67 5.03 -2.66
C TRP A 111 7.54 5.98 -2.29
N THR A 112 6.31 5.59 -2.62
CA THR A 112 5.13 6.43 -2.39
C THR A 112 4.09 5.70 -1.55
N CYS A 113 3.11 6.43 -1.05
CA CYS A 113 2.05 5.88 -0.21
C CYS A 113 1.09 5.01 -1.03
N ASP A 114 0.82 5.39 -2.28
CA ASP A 114 0.05 4.61 -3.28
C ASP A 114 0.92 3.93 -4.35
N GLY A 115 2.21 3.76 -4.04
CA GLY A 115 3.23 3.38 -5.01
C GLY A 115 3.20 1.91 -5.42
N GLU A 116 4.32 1.46 -5.97
CA GLU A 116 4.49 0.07 -6.40
C GLU A 116 4.49 -0.92 -5.22
N ASN A 117 4.87 -0.43 -4.04
CA ASN A 117 5.05 -1.21 -2.81
C ASN A 117 4.29 -0.59 -1.63
N PRO A 118 2.94 -0.47 -1.69
CA PRO A 118 2.14 0.19 -0.65
C PRO A 118 2.21 -0.53 0.70
N GLN A 119 2.58 -1.82 0.69
CA GLN A 119 2.84 -2.57 1.92
C GLN A 119 4.01 -2.01 2.75
N ILE A 120 4.97 -1.35 2.11
CA ILE A 120 6.10 -0.72 2.82
C ILE A 120 5.60 0.56 3.49
N ALA A 121 4.84 1.38 2.76
CA ALA A 121 4.19 2.56 3.29
C ALA A 121 3.31 2.21 4.51
N PHE A 122 2.49 1.16 4.42
CA PHE A 122 1.65 0.68 5.52
C PHE A 122 2.43 0.20 6.76
N ARG A 123 3.67 -0.27 6.57
CA ARG A 123 4.56 -0.75 7.65
C ARG A 123 5.31 0.38 8.33
N LEU A 124 5.76 1.38 7.57
CA LEU A 124 6.65 2.43 8.05
C LEU A 124 5.88 3.68 8.46
N CYS A 125 4.98 4.16 7.59
CA CYS A 125 4.35 5.47 7.66
C CYS A 125 2.82 5.36 7.54
N ARG A 126 2.23 4.43 8.30
CA ARG A 126 0.80 4.10 8.21
C ARG A 126 -0.11 5.32 8.40
N GLN A 127 0.18 6.12 9.42
CA GLN A 127 -0.62 7.30 9.76
C GLN A 127 -0.35 8.42 8.76
N SER A 128 0.92 8.75 8.52
CA SER A 128 1.32 9.82 7.59
C SER A 128 0.84 9.57 6.15
N CYS A 129 0.83 8.31 5.69
CA CYS A 129 0.33 7.96 4.37
C CYS A 129 -1.20 7.92 4.27
N GLY A 130 -1.94 8.20 5.35
CA GLY A 130 -3.41 8.25 5.31
C GLY A 130 -4.12 6.90 5.37
N PHE A 131 -3.44 5.79 5.68
CA PHE A 131 -4.10 4.48 5.81
C PHE A 131 -5.16 4.44 6.93
N CYS A 132 -5.11 5.39 7.86
CA CYS A 132 -6.08 5.53 8.93
C CYS A 132 -7.26 6.43 8.58
N ASP A 133 -7.30 7.06 7.41
CA ASP A 133 -8.46 7.81 6.98
C ASP A 133 -9.54 6.84 6.48
N PHE A 134 -10.39 6.41 7.41
CA PHE A 134 -11.44 5.45 7.12
C PHE A 134 -12.66 6.03 6.38
N LYS A 135 -12.64 7.32 6.04
CA LYS A 135 -13.63 7.92 5.13
C LYS A 135 -13.22 7.71 3.68
N ILE A 136 -11.91 7.61 3.42
CA ILE A 136 -11.31 7.42 2.09
C ILE A 136 -10.95 5.94 1.89
N VAL A 137 -10.26 5.34 2.85
CA VAL A 137 -9.74 3.97 2.78
C VAL A 137 -10.78 2.99 3.33
N HIS A 138 -11.44 2.30 2.42
CA HIS A 138 -12.46 1.31 2.74
C HIS A 138 -11.85 -0.09 2.89
N TYR A 139 -11.69 -0.54 4.14
CA TYR A 139 -11.18 -1.88 4.48
C TYR A 139 -12.22 -2.98 4.27
N THR A 140 -12.42 -3.36 3.00
CA THR A 140 -13.14 -4.57 2.62
C THR A 140 -12.20 -5.54 1.89
N LEU A 141 -12.50 -6.83 1.92
CA LEU A 141 -11.73 -7.87 1.24
C LEU A 141 -11.73 -7.62 -0.26
N GLU A 142 -12.86 -7.18 -0.81
CA GLU A 142 -12.98 -6.81 -2.22
C GLU A 142 -12.01 -5.68 -2.59
N ASN A 143 -11.99 -4.59 -1.83
CA ASN A 143 -11.10 -3.46 -2.09
C ASN A 143 -9.63 -3.85 -1.93
N ALA A 144 -9.31 -4.67 -0.93
CA ALA A 144 -7.95 -5.18 -0.72
C ALA A 144 -7.47 -6.10 -1.86
N VAL A 145 -8.35 -6.96 -2.39
CA VAL A 145 -8.04 -7.79 -3.57
C VAL A 145 -7.95 -6.94 -4.84
N LYS A 146 -8.79 -5.91 -4.99
CA LYS A 146 -8.74 -4.96 -6.11
C LYS A 146 -7.44 -4.17 -6.12
N ALA A 147 -6.94 -3.75 -4.96
CA ALA A 147 -5.67 -3.05 -4.80
C ALA A 147 -4.47 -3.87 -5.35
N CYS A 148 -4.53 -5.20 -5.31
CA CYS A 148 -3.51 -6.07 -5.90
C CYS A 148 -3.42 -6.00 -7.42
N LYS A 149 -4.54 -5.66 -8.09
CA LYS A 149 -4.60 -5.60 -9.56
C LYS A 149 -4.09 -4.26 -10.08
N SER A 150 -4.30 -3.17 -9.34
CA SER A 150 -3.78 -1.85 -9.72
C SER A 150 -2.26 -1.81 -9.76
N THR A 151 -1.56 -2.57 -8.92
CA THR A 151 -0.10 -2.68 -8.96
C THR A 151 0.41 -3.26 -10.28
N LYS A 152 -0.36 -4.12 -10.98
CA LYS A 152 0.06 -4.72 -12.27
C LYS A 152 -0.12 -3.79 -13.47
N LEU A 153 -1.10 -2.88 -13.42
CA LEU A 153 -1.41 -1.96 -14.52
C LEU A 153 -0.38 -0.82 -14.60
N THR A 154 0.00 -0.24 -13.46
CA THR A 154 1.06 0.78 -13.38
C THR A 154 2.40 0.25 -13.89
N TRP A 155 2.75 -1.01 -13.60
CA TRP A 155 3.94 -1.66 -14.15
C TRP A 155 3.90 -1.80 -15.68
N ARG A 156 2.81 -2.35 -16.25
CA ARG A 156 2.68 -2.50 -17.72
C ARG A 156 2.65 -1.17 -18.46
N GLN A 157 2.01 -0.15 -17.89
CA GLN A 157 1.89 1.16 -18.51
C GLN A 157 3.20 1.98 -18.41
N ARG A 158 3.96 1.83 -17.33
CA ARG A 158 5.20 2.59 -17.11
C ARG A 158 6.46 1.93 -17.67
N TRP A 159 6.51 0.60 -17.74
CA TRP A 159 7.71 -0.17 -18.15
C TRP A 159 7.42 -1.39 -19.05
N GLY A 160 6.18 -1.57 -19.51
CA GLY A 160 5.87 -2.66 -20.44
C GLY A 160 6.53 -2.44 -21.80
N PRO A 161 6.97 -3.50 -22.51
CA PRO A 161 7.39 -3.35 -23.90
C PRO A 161 6.22 -2.76 -24.70
N ARG A 162 6.49 -1.69 -25.45
CA ARG A 162 5.56 -1.03 -26.37
C ARG A 162 5.22 -2.04 -27.48
N MET A 163 4.23 -2.89 -27.25
CA MET A 163 3.70 -3.81 -28.26
C MET A 163 3.18 -2.94 -29.41
N ARG A 164 3.86 -2.99 -30.57
CA ARG A 164 3.33 -2.46 -31.82
C ARG A 164 2.09 -3.27 -32.16
N GLU A 165 0.93 -2.64 -32.16
CA GLU A 165 -0.21 -3.13 -32.94
C GLU A 165 0.24 -3.21 -34.40
N ASN A 166 0.22 -4.41 -34.96
CA ASN A 166 0.06 -4.65 -36.40
C ASN A 166 -0.36 -6.11 -36.57
N GLY A 167 -1.63 -6.37 -36.27
CA GLY A 167 -2.31 -7.59 -36.68
C GLY A 167 -2.82 -7.45 -38.11
N GLN A 168 -1.92 -7.46 -39.10
CA GLN A 168 -2.30 -7.69 -40.50
C GLN A 168 -2.34 -9.21 -40.70
N LYS A 169 -3.54 -9.78 -40.75
CA LYS A 169 -3.74 -11.15 -41.25
C LYS A 169 -3.47 -11.14 -42.75
N ILE A 170 -2.55 -11.99 -43.19
CA ILE A 170 -2.49 -12.47 -44.57
C ILE A 170 -2.74 -13.97 -44.53
N GLY A 171 -3.85 -14.37 -45.15
CA GLY A 171 -4.02 -15.73 -45.65
C GLY A 171 -3.29 -15.91 -46.96
#